data_AF-A0A432UJ37-F1
#
_entry.id   AF-A0A432UJ37-F1
#
_cell.length_a   1.000
_cell.length_b   1.000
_cell.length_c   1.000
_cell.angle_alpha   90.00
_cell.angle_beta   90.00
_cell.angle_gamma   90.00
#
_symmetry.space_group_name_H-M   'P 1'
#
loop_
_entity.id
_entity.type
_entity.pdbx_description
1 polymer ?
#
loop_
_entity_poly.entity_id
_entity_poly.type
_entity_poly.pdbx_seq_one_letter_code
_entity_poly.pdbx_strand_id
1 'polypeptide(L)' 'MARHKKIERQREIERRRRRRAKLAKLRAKGLFPRPEGYDPRVYPYVAYAVAKGLMSLEEALKRLEAAKLPEAQTQ' A
#
# COMPACT_ATOMS: atom_id res chain seq x y z
N MET A 1 22.20 1.57 25.41
CA MET A 1 21.33 0.88 24.42
C MET A 1 20.09 1.68 23.96
N ALA A 2 19.50 2.58 24.76
CA ALA A 2 18.21 3.21 24.43
C ALA A 2 18.24 4.23 23.27
N ARG A 3 19.31 5.03 23.13
CA ARG A 3 19.41 6.05 22.07
C ARG A 3 19.47 5.46 20.65
N HIS A 4 20.20 4.37 20.46
CA HIS A 4 20.30 3.68 19.17
C HIS A 4 18.94 3.13 18.71
N LYS A 5 18.21 2.45 19.60
CA LYS A 5 16.84 1.96 19.30
C LYS A 5 15.87 3.11 19.00
N LYS A 6 16.01 4.26 19.66
CA LYS A 6 15.18 5.45 19.39
C LYS A 6 15.46 6.04 18.01
N ILE A 7 16.73 6.15 17.61
CA ILE A 7 17.15 6.66 16.30
C ILE A 7 16.67 5.73 15.19
N GLU A 8 16.86 4.41 15.34
CA GLU A 8 16.38 3.42 14.37
C GLU A 8 14.85 3.44 14.24
N ARG A 9 14.13 3.57 15.35
CA ARG A 9 12.66 3.73 15.34
C ARG A 9 12.22 5.00 14.60
N GLN A 10 12.91 6.13 14.80
CA GLN A 10 12.61 7.37 14.08
C GLN A 10 12.86 7.23 12.57
N ARG A 11 13.99 6.62 12.18
CA ARG A 11 14.30 6.31 10.76
C ARG A 11 13.24 5.41 10.14
N GLU A 12 12.77 4.40 10.87
CA GLU A 12 11.72 3.50 10.39
C GLU A 12 10.38 4.23 10.21
N ILE A 13 9.99 5.08 11.16
CA ILE A 13 8.78 5.92 11.06
C ILE A 13 8.88 6.82 9.84
N GLU A 14 10.03 7.44 9.59
CA GLU A 14 10.23 8.31 8.43
C GLU A 14 10.13 7.51 7.12
N ARG A 15 10.72 6.31 7.05
CA ARG A 15 10.55 5.39 5.90
C ARG A 15 9.09 5.01 5.69
N ARG A 16 8.32 4.76 6.76
CA ARG A 16 6.87 4.52 6.68
C ARG A 16 6.12 5.75 6.16
N ARG A 17 6.46 6.96 6.61
CA ARG A 17 5.87 8.23 6.13
C ARG A 17 6.12 8.46 4.64
N ARG A 18 7.37 8.31 4.18
CA ARG A 18 7.72 8.46 2.75
C ARG A 18 6.93 7.50 1.86
N ARG A 19 6.78 6.23 2.29
CA ARG A 19 5.97 5.23 1.58
C ARG A 19 4.50 5.61 1.50
N ARG A 20 3.90 6.04 2.62
CA ARG A 20 2.51 6.52 2.65
C ARG A 20 2.31 7.72 1.73
N ALA A 21 3.24 8.67 1.72
CA ALA A 21 3.18 9.83 0.83
C ALA A 21 3.26 9.46 -0.66
N LYS A 22 4.12 8.49 -1.03
CA LYS A 22 4.20 7.99 -2.41
C LYS A 22 2.87 7.37 -2.85
N LEU A 23 2.26 6.53 -2.01
CA LEU A 23 0.95 5.97 -2.29
C LEU A 23 -0.15 7.02 -2.35
N ALA A 24 -0.14 8.01 -1.46
CA ALA A 24 -1.11 9.11 -1.49
C ALA A 24 -1.02 9.89 -2.82
N LYS A 25 0.19 10.14 -3.33
CA LYS A 25 0.39 10.77 -4.65
C LYS A 25 -0.16 9.89 -5.78
N LEU A 26 0.07 8.58 -5.74
CA LEU A 26 -0.45 7.65 -6.75
C LEU A 26 -1.98 7.59 -6.74
N ARG A 27 -2.59 7.60 -5.54
CA ARG A 27 -4.05 7.67 -5.39
C ARG A 27 -4.63 9.00 -5.86
N ALA A 28 -3.97 10.11 -5.53
CA ALA A 28 -4.40 11.44 -5.99
C ALA A 28 -4.32 11.58 -7.52
N LYS A 29 -3.41 10.85 -8.17
CA LYS A 29 -3.31 10.75 -9.63
C LYS A 29 -4.30 9.77 -10.26
N GLY A 30 -5.11 9.04 -9.48
CA GLY A 30 -6.00 8.00 -9.98
C GLY A 30 -5.29 6.72 -10.46
N LEU A 31 -3.96 6.62 -10.30
CA LEU A 31 -3.16 5.48 -10.77
C LEU A 31 -3.20 4.27 -9.84
N PHE A 32 -3.64 4.46 -8.59
CA PHE A 32 -3.73 3.39 -7.62
C PHE A 32 -5.09 3.43 -6.93
N PRO A 33 -5.85 2.33 -6.89
CA PRO A 33 -7.20 2.32 -6.35
C PRO A 33 -7.20 2.49 -4.83
N ARG A 34 -8.33 2.93 -4.28
CA ARG A 34 -8.57 3.00 -2.83
C ARG A 34 -8.76 1.59 -2.25
N PRO A 35 -8.52 1.39 -0.94
CA PRO A 35 -8.70 0.08 -0.29
C PRO A 35 -10.14 -0.43 -0.28
N GLU A 36 -11.11 0.45 -0.52
CA GLU A 36 -12.53 0.12 -0.60
C GLU A 36 -12.77 -0.89 -1.74
N GLY A 37 -13.41 -2.03 -1.43
CA GLY A 37 -13.75 -3.07 -2.42
C GLY A 37 -12.66 -4.11 -2.73
N TYR A 38 -11.51 -4.06 -2.06
CA TYR A 38 -10.43 -5.05 -2.22
C TYR A 38 -10.20 -5.84 -0.94
N ASP A 39 -9.66 -7.06 -1.07
CA ASP A 39 -9.32 -7.89 0.09
C ASP A 39 -8.36 -7.13 1.03
N PRO A 40 -8.73 -6.91 2.31
CA PRO A 40 -7.92 -6.19 3.29
C PRO A 40 -6.59 -6.90 3.64
N ARG A 41 -6.40 -8.16 3.27
CA ARG A 41 -5.14 -8.90 3.43
C ARG A 41 -4.19 -8.66 2.25
N VAL A 42 -4.74 -8.55 1.04
CA VAL A 42 -3.96 -8.42 -0.21
C VAL A 42 -3.61 -6.96 -0.47
N TYR A 43 -4.56 -6.04 -0.28
CA TYR A 43 -4.37 -4.62 -0.58
C TYR A 43 -3.18 -3.99 0.15
N PRO A 44 -2.94 -4.21 1.47
CA PRO A 44 -1.81 -3.62 2.17
C PRO A 44 -0.46 -4.09 1.63
N TYR A 45 -0.36 -5.37 1.25
CA TYR A 45 0.86 -5.94 0.67
C TYR A 45 1.16 -5.35 -0.71
N VAL A 46 0.15 -5.29 -1.59
CA VAL A 46 0.32 -4.71 -2.93
C VAL A 46 0.72 -3.23 -2.84
N ALA A 47 0.03 -2.46 -2.00
CA ALA A 47 0.35 -1.06 -1.77
C ALA A 47 1.79 -0.90 -1.23
N TYR A 48 2.21 -1.76 -0.30
CA TYR A 48 3.57 -1.78 0.22
C TYR A 48 4.61 -2.08 -0.88
N ALA A 49 4.37 -3.10 -1.70
CA ALA A 49 5.29 -3.53 -2.74
C ALA A 49 5.49 -2.43 -3.80
N VAL A 50 4.41 -1.77 -4.23
CA VAL A 50 4.46 -0.62 -5.15
C VAL A 50 5.19 0.57 -4.52
N ALA A 51 4.90 0.89 -3.25
CA ALA A 51 5.56 1.98 -2.55
C ALA A 51 7.07 1.76 -2.44
N LYS A 52 7.49 0.51 -2.25
CA LYS A 52 8.90 0.09 -2.16
C LYS A 52 9.56 -0.13 -3.52
N GLY A 53 8.79 -0.17 -4.61
CA GLY A 53 9.30 -0.45 -5.97
C GLY A 53 9.66 -1.92 -6.20
N LEU A 54 9.10 -2.83 -5.38
CA LEU A 54 9.27 -4.28 -5.53
C LEU A 54 8.32 -4.89 -6.56
N MET A 55 7.36 -4.10 -7.05
CA MET A 55 6.31 -4.53 -7.97
C MET A 55 5.99 -3.36 -8.91
N SER A 56 5.77 -3.66 -10.19
CA SER A 56 5.35 -2.66 -11.16
C SER A 56 3.91 -2.22 -10.89
N LEU A 57 3.51 -1.08 -11.43
CA LEU A 57 2.13 -0.60 -11.28
C LEU A 57 1.13 -1.55 -11.96
N GLU A 58 1.51 -2.09 -13.11
CA GLU A 58 0.68 -3.00 -13.91
C GLU A 58 0.44 -4.34 -13.18
N GLU A 59 1.49 -4.94 -12.63
CA GLU A 59 1.37 -6.16 -11.81
C GLU A 59 0.50 -5.94 -10.58
N ALA A 60 0.63 -4.78 -9.96
CA ALA A 60 -0.16 -4.41 -8.80
C ALA A 60 -1.65 -4.29 -9.14
N LEU A 61 -1.98 -3.67 -10.27
CA LEU A 61 -3.36 -3.56 -10.75
C LEU A 61 -3.96 -4.93 -11.06
N LYS A 62 -3.22 -5.81 -11.76
CA LYS A 62 -3.67 -7.17 -12.06
C LYS A 62 -3.95 -7.99 -10.80
N ARG A 63 -3.09 -7.87 -9.78
CA ARG A 63 -3.30 -8.55 -8.49
C ARG A 63 -4.48 -7.98 -7.71
N LEU A 64 -4.68 -6.67 -7.76
CA LEU A 64 -5.82 -6.02 -7.13
C LEU A 64 -7.12 -6.41 -7.81
N GLU A 65 -7.14 -6.48 -9.14
CA GLU A 65 -8.29 -6.95 -9.90
C GLU A 65 -8.69 -8.39 -9.52
N ALA A 66 -7.71 -9.29 -9.43
CA ALA A 66 -7.96 -10.66 -8.96
C ALA A 66 -8.42 -10.74 -7.50
N ALA A 67 -8.03 -9.76 -6.67
CA ALA A 67 -8.42 -9.65 -5.26
C ALA A 67 -9.59 -8.68 -5.03
N LYS A 68 -10.26 -8.26 -6.11
CA LYS A 68 -11.48 -7.46 -6.02
C LYS A 68 -12.53 -8.36 -5.37
N LEU A 69 -13.07 -7.90 -4.26
CA LEU A 69 -14.17 -8.62 -3.63
C LEU A 69 -15.34 -8.54 -4.62
N PRO A 70 -16.00 -9.67 -4.95
CA PRO A 70 -17.30 -9.56 -5.60
C PRO A 70 -18.13 -8.65 -4.70
N GLU A 71 -18.75 -7.62 -5.28
CA GLU A 71 -19.71 -6.80 -4.53
C GLU A 71 -20.59 -7.78 -3.78
N ALA A 72 -20.67 -7.61 -2.46
CA ALA A 72 -21.57 -8.40 -1.67
C ALA A 72 -22.93 -8.24 -2.34
N GLN A 73 -23.39 -9.31 -2.99
CA GLN A 73 -24.76 -9.46 -3.39
C GLN A 73 -25.54 -9.46 -2.08
N THR A 74 -25.97 -8.28 -1.70
CA THR A 74 -26.96 -8.01 -0.66
C THR A 74 -27.93 -7.11 -1.40
N GLN A 75 -28.89 -7.69 -2.14
CA GLN A 75 -30.22 -8.09 -1.65
C GLN A 75 -30.89 -6.98 -0.85
#